data_AF-A0A3D4WXV6-F1
#
_entry.id   AF-A0A3D4WXV6-F1
#
_cell.length_a   1.000
_cell.length_b   1.000
_cell.length_c   1.000
_cell.angle_alpha   90.00
_cell.angle_beta   90.00
_cell.angle_gamma   90.00
#
_symmetry.space_group_name_H-M   'P 1'
#
loop_
_entity.id
_entity.type
_entity.pdbx_description
1 polymer ?
#
loop_
_entity_poly.entity_id
_entity_poly.type
_entity_poly.pdbx_seq_one_letter_code
_entity_poly.pdbx_strand_id
1 'polypeptide(L)'
;MLKRGAVMLAVAIAGLMATTEPAAAAPAPATQTVNTGGWQFQGSFPDFWDCIQAGEEMIANGTAVSWQCNLEGANYSLYTVPGPWVFHSSHSTLSRCSNAGQTLMANGSVNTWQCLREGSRYSLYTA
;
A
#
# COMPACT_ATOMS: atom_id res chain seq x y z
N MET A 1 -39.85 31.45 -66.54
CA MET A 1 -39.03 32.18 -67.54
C MET A 1 -37.57 32.15 -67.10
N LEU A 2 -36.70 31.73 -68.02
CA LEU A 2 -35.25 31.96 -68.17
C LEU A 2 -34.24 31.73 -67.01
N LYS A 3 -33.57 30.57 -67.11
CA LYS A 3 -32.10 30.35 -67.20
C LYS A 3 -31.16 31.57 -67.28
N ARG A 4 -30.03 31.50 -66.54
CA ARG A 4 -28.61 31.82 -66.87
C ARG A 4 -27.88 32.02 -65.52
N GLY A 5 -26.67 31.58 -65.23
CA GLY A 5 -25.57 30.99 -65.99
C GLY A 5 -24.40 30.75 -65.00
N ALA A 6 -23.49 29.87 -65.40
CA ALA A 6 -22.39 29.32 -64.61
C ALA A 6 -21.33 30.34 -64.15
N VAL A 7 -20.62 30.03 -63.05
CA VAL A 7 -19.16 30.20 -62.93
C VAL A 7 -18.58 29.07 -62.07
N MET A 8 -17.58 28.38 -62.62
CA MET A 8 -16.76 27.34 -61.98
C MET A 8 -15.77 27.94 -60.95
N LEU A 9 -15.14 27.02 -60.21
CA LEU A 9 -13.74 27.06 -59.75
C LEU A 9 -13.50 27.62 -58.33
N ALA A 10 -13.14 26.74 -57.39
CA ALA A 10 -11.74 26.52 -56.99
C ALA A 10 -11.65 25.99 -55.54
N VAL A 11 -11.13 24.76 -55.44
CA VAL A 11 -10.06 24.31 -54.53
C VAL A 11 -9.97 24.96 -53.13
N ALA A 12 -10.15 24.14 -52.09
CA ALA A 12 -9.19 24.05 -50.99
C ALA A 12 -9.35 22.70 -50.26
N ILE A 13 -8.54 21.73 -50.66
CA ILE A 13 -8.17 20.59 -49.83
C ILE A 13 -7.26 21.17 -48.74
N ALA A 14 -7.70 21.16 -47.48
CA ALA A 14 -6.85 21.52 -46.35
C ALA A 14 -7.16 20.64 -45.14
N GLY A 15 -6.41 19.54 -45.06
CA GLY A 15 -5.89 18.96 -43.82
C GLY A 15 -6.83 18.76 -42.65
N LEU A 16 -7.49 17.60 -42.60
CA LEU A 16 -7.73 16.97 -41.29
C LEU A 16 -6.40 16.44 -40.79
N MET A 17 -5.69 17.24 -39.97
CA MET A 17 -4.66 16.70 -39.10
C MET A 17 -5.37 15.90 -38.01
N ALA A 18 -5.45 14.59 -38.22
CA ALA A 18 -5.79 13.63 -37.18
C ALA A 18 -4.65 13.67 -36.14
N THR A 19 -4.83 14.47 -35.10
CA THR A 19 -4.01 14.38 -33.90
C THR A 19 -4.34 13.03 -33.25
N THR A 20 -3.48 12.04 -33.49
CA THR A 20 -3.48 10.82 -32.69
C THR A 20 -2.91 11.18 -31.33
N GLU A 21 -3.80 11.51 -30.40
CA GLU A 21 -3.45 11.61 -28.99
C GLU A 21 -2.97 10.21 -28.54
N PRO A 22 -1.71 10.04 -28.08
CA PRO A 22 -1.36 8.83 -27.38
C PRO A 22 -2.19 8.80 -26.10
N ALA A 23 -3.09 7.83 -26.02
CA ALA A 23 -3.87 7.54 -24.84
C ALA A 23 -2.94 7.50 -23.62
N ALA A 24 -3.15 8.45 -22.71
CA ALA A 24 -2.46 8.46 -21.43
C ALA A 24 -2.69 7.09 -20.78
N ALA A 25 -1.60 6.32 -20.64
CA ALA A 25 -1.64 5.03 -19.99
C ALA A 25 -2.28 5.22 -18.62
N ALA A 26 -3.45 4.62 -18.43
CA ALA A 26 -4.11 4.57 -17.14
C ALA A 26 -3.10 4.03 -16.12
N PRO A 27 -2.99 4.64 -14.92
CA PRO A 27 -2.13 4.08 -13.89
C PRO A 27 -2.52 2.62 -13.68
N ALA A 28 -1.54 1.72 -13.87
CA ALA A 28 -1.73 0.31 -13.58
C ALA A 28 -2.32 0.20 -12.17
N PRO A 29 -3.36 -0.65 -11.96
CA PRO A 29 -3.90 -0.85 -10.63
C PRO A 29 -2.72 -1.21 -9.73
N ALA A 30 -2.49 -0.38 -8.71
CA ALA A 30 -1.56 -0.69 -7.65
C ALA A 30 -1.87 -2.11 -7.24
N THR A 31 -0.90 -3.00 -7.39
CA THR A 31 -0.99 -4.35 -6.88
C THR A 31 -1.21 -4.12 -5.39
N GLN A 32 -2.46 -4.24 -4.94
CA GLN A 32 -2.75 -4.30 -3.52
C GLN A 32 -2.04 -5.57 -3.10
N THR A 33 -0.83 -5.40 -2.57
CA THR A 33 -0.14 -6.44 -1.84
C THR A 33 -1.16 -6.86 -0.82
N VAL A 34 -1.75 -8.04 -1.03
CA VAL A 34 -2.61 -8.67 -0.05
C VAL A 34 -1.68 -8.82 1.15
N ASN A 35 -1.84 -7.91 2.09
CA ASN A 35 -0.91 -7.70 3.19
C ASN A 35 -1.14 -8.89 4.11
N THR A 36 -0.44 -9.98 3.82
CA THR A 36 -0.43 -11.19 4.63
C THR A 36 0.27 -10.79 5.92
N GLY A 37 -0.53 -10.29 6.86
CA GLY A 37 -0.08 -9.72 8.11
C GLY A 37 1.02 -10.58 8.71
N GLY A 38 2.23 -10.04 8.72
CA GLY A 38 3.45 -10.77 9.02
C GLY A 38 4.61 -9.82 8.94
N TRP A 39 5.62 -10.05 9.79
CA TRP A 39 6.87 -9.31 9.76
C TRP A 39 7.53 -9.45 8.39
N GLN A 40 7.66 -8.34 7.67
CA GLN A 40 8.32 -8.24 6.37
C GLN A 40 9.71 -7.65 6.56
N PHE A 41 10.72 -8.30 6.00
CA PHE A 41 12.07 -7.76 5.96
C PHE A 41 12.12 -6.51 5.07
N GLN A 42 12.70 -5.43 5.58
CA GLN A 42 12.81 -4.14 4.88
C GLN A 42 14.25 -3.80 4.47
N GLY A 43 15.23 -4.30 5.22
CA GLY A 43 16.64 -4.02 4.95
C GLY A 43 17.55 -4.41 6.11
N SER A 44 18.86 -4.35 5.87
CA SER A 44 19.88 -4.58 6.89
C SER A 44 20.73 -3.32 7.06
N PHE A 45 21.04 -3.01 8.31
CA PHE A 45 21.76 -1.81 8.73
C PHE A 45 23.00 -2.21 9.53
N PRO A 46 24.16 -1.58 9.33
CA PRO A 46 25.36 -1.87 10.11
C PRO A 46 25.24 -1.37 11.56
N ASP A 47 24.45 -0.33 11.79
CA ASP A 47 24.24 0.28 13.11
C ASP A 47 22.79 0.08 13.60
N PHE A 48 22.64 -0.05 14.91
CA PHE A 48 21.33 -0.25 15.55
C PHE A 48 20.44 1.00 15.44
N TRP A 49 21.02 2.18 15.58
CA TRP A 49 20.28 3.44 15.51
C TRP A 49 19.75 3.73 14.13
N ASP A 50 20.50 3.38 13.08
CA ASP A 50 20.03 3.49 11.69
C ASP A 50 18.80 2.59 11.46
N CYS A 51 18.83 1.36 12.01
CA CYS A 51 17.69 0.45 11.93
C CYS A 51 16.46 1.00 12.66
N ILE A 52 16.65 1.55 13.88
CA ILE A 52 15.57 2.19 14.65
C ILE A 52 14.98 3.35 13.86
N GLN A 53 15.84 4.26 13.36
CA GLN A 53 15.39 5.46 12.67
C GLN A 53 14.57 5.11 11.42
N ALA A 54 15.02 4.12 10.65
CA ALA A 54 14.27 3.62 9.50
C ALA A 54 12.91 3.02 9.92
N GLY A 55 12.86 2.24 11.01
CA GLY A 55 11.61 1.70 11.55
C GLY A 55 10.64 2.78 12.00
N GLU A 56 11.11 3.78 12.73
CA GLU A 56 10.30 4.93 13.18
C GLU A 56 9.79 5.78 12.02
N GLU A 57 10.62 6.02 10.99
CA GLU A 57 10.20 6.72 9.79
C GLU A 57 9.08 5.98 9.06
N MET A 58 9.12 4.64 9.04
CA MET A 58 8.05 3.81 8.46
C MET A 58 6.74 3.86 9.27
N ILE A 59 6.78 4.10 10.59
CA ILE A 59 5.56 4.40 11.36
C ILE A 59 5.07 5.80 11.03
N ALA A 60 5.98 6.78 11.02
CA ALA A 60 5.65 8.18 10.80
C ALA A 60 5.01 8.44 9.43
N ASN A 61 5.46 7.72 8.40
CA ASN A 61 4.91 7.81 7.04
C ASN A 61 3.68 6.89 6.83
N GLY A 62 3.27 6.11 7.83
CA GLY A 62 2.11 5.21 7.77
C GLY A 62 2.28 3.97 6.89
N THR A 63 3.51 3.64 6.51
CA THR A 63 3.81 2.43 5.72
C THR A 63 3.91 1.18 6.58
N ALA A 64 4.19 1.35 7.87
CA ALA A 64 4.23 0.29 8.88
C ALA A 64 3.46 0.68 10.14
N VAL A 65 3.09 -0.33 10.93
CA VAL A 65 2.38 -0.17 12.21
C VAL A 65 3.17 -0.68 13.40
N SER A 66 4.18 -1.49 13.10
CA SER A 66 5.15 -1.98 14.05
C SER A 66 6.45 -2.23 13.30
N TRP A 67 7.57 -2.08 13.99
CA TRP A 67 8.91 -2.35 13.50
C TRP A 67 9.70 -3.08 14.59
N GLN A 68 10.69 -3.87 14.17
CA GLN A 68 11.67 -4.48 15.07
C GLN A 68 13.02 -4.56 14.36
N CYS A 69 14.08 -4.43 15.14
CA CYS A 69 15.47 -4.57 14.70
C CYS A 69 16.07 -5.80 15.36
N ASN A 70 16.43 -6.79 14.57
CA ASN A 70 17.05 -8.02 15.05
C ASN A 70 18.52 -8.05 14.65
N LEU A 71 19.42 -8.34 15.60
CA LEU A 71 20.82 -8.57 15.28
C LEU A 71 20.97 -9.93 14.59
N GLU A 72 21.38 -9.91 13.33
CA GLU A 72 21.53 -11.09 12.48
C GLU A 72 22.93 -11.08 11.85
N GLY A 73 23.84 -11.85 12.45
CA GLY A 73 25.25 -11.81 12.10
C GLY A 73 25.90 -10.50 12.59
N ALA A 74 26.47 -9.73 11.67
CA ALA A 74 27.14 -8.46 11.96
C ALA A 74 26.25 -7.22 11.77
N ASN A 75 25.02 -7.39 11.26
CA ASN A 75 24.11 -6.30 10.91
C ASN A 75 22.78 -6.43 11.67
N TYR A 76 22.03 -5.33 11.74
CA TYR A 76 20.66 -5.27 12.23
C TYR A 76 19.68 -5.37 11.07
N SER A 77 18.86 -6.42 11.04
CA SER A 77 17.78 -6.59 10.07
C SER A 77 16.52 -5.89 10.58
N LEU A 78 15.99 -4.96 9.79
CA LEU A 78 14.71 -4.33 10.02
C LEU A 78 13.59 -5.21 9.49
N TYR A 79 12.64 -5.53 10.37
CA TYR A 79 11.37 -6.13 10.01
C TYR A 79 10.25 -5.16 10.36
N THR A 80 9.24 -5.07 9.50
CA THR A 80 8.05 -4.25 9.75
C THR A 80 6.77 -5.01 9.48
N VAL A 81 5.69 -4.59 10.10
CA VAL A 81 4.35 -5.02 9.72
C VAL A 81 3.74 -3.96 8.82
N PRO A 82 3.50 -4.25 7.52
CA PRO A 82 3.09 -3.24 6.57
C PRO A 82 1.60 -2.94 6.66
N GLY A 83 1.23 -1.74 6.23
CA GLY A 83 -0.16 -1.34 5.98
C GLY A 83 -0.75 -0.44 7.06
N PRO A 84 -2.01 0.02 6.88
CA PRO A 84 -2.67 1.01 7.74
C PRO A 84 -3.28 0.40 9.01
N TRP A 85 -2.76 -0.74 9.49
CA TRP A 85 -3.37 -1.49 10.59
C TRP A 85 -3.42 -0.69 11.89
N VAL A 86 -4.60 -0.62 12.51
CA VAL A 86 -4.80 0.09 13.76
C VAL A 86 -4.57 -0.88 14.93
N PHE A 87 -3.81 -0.44 15.93
CA PHE A 87 -3.71 -1.16 17.19
C PHE A 87 -5.08 -1.16 17.87
N HIS A 88 -5.64 -2.35 18.10
CA HIS A 88 -6.94 -2.49 18.73
C HIS A 88 -6.81 -2.79 20.24
N SER A 89 -5.86 -3.65 20.63
CA SER A 89 -5.67 -4.03 22.04
C SER A 89 -4.44 -4.92 22.29
N SER A 90 -3.86 -4.85 23.50
CA SER A 90 -2.80 -5.78 23.94
C SER A 90 -3.39 -6.97 24.71
N HIS A 91 -3.08 -8.18 24.26
CA HIS A 91 -3.50 -9.45 24.87
C HIS A 91 -2.30 -10.22 25.46
N SER A 92 -2.55 -11.03 26.49
CA SER A 92 -1.44 -11.72 27.21
C SER A 92 -0.95 -13.00 26.52
N THR A 93 -1.76 -13.60 25.65
CA THR A 93 -1.46 -14.89 25.00
C THR A 93 -1.98 -14.86 23.56
N LEU A 94 -1.37 -15.66 22.69
CA LEU A 94 -1.79 -15.78 21.30
C LEU A 94 -3.26 -16.18 21.18
N SER A 95 -3.73 -17.14 21.98
CA SER A 95 -5.12 -17.61 21.95
C SER A 95 -6.13 -16.50 22.29
N ARG A 96 -5.85 -15.67 23.30
CA ARG A 96 -6.70 -14.51 23.63
C ARG A 96 -6.72 -13.48 22.52
N CYS A 97 -5.55 -13.18 21.95
CA CYS A 97 -5.46 -12.26 20.84
C CYS A 97 -6.27 -12.75 19.63
N SER A 98 -6.11 -14.03 19.26
CA SER A 98 -6.83 -14.61 18.12
C SER A 98 -8.34 -14.64 18.33
N ASN A 99 -8.81 -15.00 19.52
CA ASN A 99 -10.25 -14.98 19.84
C ASN A 99 -10.83 -13.56 19.72
N ALA A 100 -10.10 -12.54 20.16
CA ALA A 100 -10.55 -11.16 20.04
C ALA A 100 -10.62 -10.71 18.57
N GLY A 101 -9.59 -11.01 17.77
CA GLY A 101 -9.59 -10.73 16.34
C GLY A 101 -10.75 -11.41 15.61
N GLN A 102 -11.00 -12.71 15.87
CA GLN A 102 -12.14 -13.43 15.32
C GLN A 102 -13.48 -12.78 15.71
N THR A 103 -13.61 -12.32 16.95
CA THR A 103 -14.83 -11.64 17.42
C THR A 103 -15.09 -10.34 16.66
N LEU A 104 -14.04 -9.53 16.42
CA LEU A 104 -14.14 -8.29 15.66
C LEU A 104 -14.43 -8.50 14.18
N MET A 105 -13.93 -9.60 13.60
CA MET A 105 -14.26 -9.95 12.22
C MET A 105 -15.70 -10.45 12.13
N ALA A 106 -16.14 -11.29 13.07
CA ALA A 106 -17.49 -11.86 13.10
C ALA A 106 -18.59 -10.81 13.32
N ASN A 107 -18.30 -9.73 14.07
CA ASN A 107 -19.24 -8.63 14.26
C ASN A 107 -19.14 -7.52 13.19
N GLY A 108 -18.24 -7.69 12.20
CA GLY A 108 -18.05 -6.74 11.11
C GLY A 108 -17.30 -5.45 11.47
N SER A 109 -16.62 -5.39 12.62
CA SER A 109 -15.84 -4.21 13.01
C SER A 109 -14.55 -4.05 12.20
N VAL A 110 -14.00 -5.16 11.71
CA VAL A 110 -12.72 -5.20 10.97
C VAL A 110 -12.80 -6.25 9.86
N ASN A 111 -12.03 -6.06 8.79
CA ASN A 111 -11.99 -7.00 7.67
C ASN A 111 -10.82 -7.98 7.78
N THR A 112 -9.77 -7.57 8.47
CA THR A 112 -8.59 -8.40 8.74
C THR A 112 -8.02 -8.10 10.13
N TRP A 113 -7.38 -9.09 10.73
CA TRP A 113 -6.76 -8.96 12.05
C TRP A 113 -5.52 -9.85 12.15
N GLN A 114 -4.59 -9.46 13.03
CA GLN A 114 -3.37 -10.20 13.28
C GLN A 114 -2.88 -9.98 14.71
N CYS A 115 -2.27 -11.03 15.26
CA CYS A 115 -1.62 -11.01 16.56
C CYS A 115 -0.10 -10.91 16.40
N LEU A 116 0.48 -9.81 16.86
CA LEU A 116 1.92 -9.58 16.87
C LEU A 116 2.47 -9.78 18.27
N ARG A 117 3.62 -10.47 18.38
CA ARG A 117 4.29 -10.64 19.67
C ARG A 117 5.12 -9.40 20.01
N GLU A 118 4.86 -8.80 21.16
CA GLU A 118 5.56 -7.64 21.69
C GLU A 118 6.16 -8.02 23.05
N GLY A 119 7.44 -8.40 23.03
CA GLY A 119 8.11 -8.97 24.20
C GLY A 119 7.47 -10.28 24.67
N SER A 120 6.85 -10.25 25.85
CA SER A 120 6.16 -11.40 26.46
C SER A 120 4.65 -11.45 26.20
N ARG A 121 4.10 -10.49 25.44
CA ARG A 121 2.66 -10.35 25.19
C ARG A 121 2.36 -10.41 23.68
N TYR A 122 1.08 -10.53 23.34
CA TYR A 122 0.58 -10.49 21.96
C TYR A 122 -0.40 -9.35 21.77
N SER A 123 -0.14 -8.42 20.87
CA SER A 123 -1.03 -7.30 20.55
C SER A 123 -1.83 -7.57 19.29
N LEU A 124 -3.09 -7.14 19.29
CA LEU A 124 -4.04 -7.26 18.19
C LEU A 124 -4.00 -6.00 17.34
N TYR A 125 -3.71 -6.22 16.06
CA TYR A 125 -3.74 -5.21 15.02
C TYR A 125 -4.86 -5.55 14.04
N THR A 126 -5.55 -4.54 13.51
CA THR A 126 -6.70 -4.73 12.62
C THR A 126 -6.70 -3.77 11.43
N ALA A 127 -7.26 -4.17 10.29
CA ALA A 127 -7.52 -3.28 9.15
C ALA A 127 -8.89 -3.56 8.50
#